data_AF-G9KVX9-F1
#
_entry.id   AF-G9KVX9-F1
#
_cell.length_a   1.000
_cell.length_b   1.000
_cell.length_c   1.000
_cell.angle_alpha   90.00
_cell.angle_beta   90.00
_cell.angle_gamma   90.00
#
_symmetry.space_group_name_H-M   'P 1'
#
loop_
_entity.id
_entity.type
_entity.pdbx_description
1 polymer ?
#
loop_
_entity_poly.entity_id
_entity_poly.type
_entity_poly.pdbx_seq_one_letter_code
_entity_poly.pdbx_strand_id
1 'polypeptide(L)'
;DSFNTFFSETGAGKHVPRAVFVDLEPAVIDGVRTGIYRQLFHPEQLISGKEDAANNYARGHYTVGKEIIDLVLERIRKLTDQCTGLQGFLIFHSFGGGTGSGFTSLLMERLSVDYGKKSKLEFAIYPAPQVS
;
A
#
# COMPACT_ATOMS: atom_id res chain seq x y z
N ASP A 1 0.17 3.32 25.25
CA ASP A 1 1.20 3.83 24.32
C ASP A 1 1.76 2.86 23.29
N SER A 2 1.45 1.57 23.31
CA SER A 2 1.94 0.62 22.27
C SER A 2 1.25 0.76 20.91
N PHE A 3 -0.01 1.21 20.86
CA PHE A 3 -0.78 1.30 19.63
C PHE A 3 -0.38 2.47 18.71
N ASN A 4 0.32 3.48 19.23
CA ASN A 4 0.82 4.63 18.44
C ASN A 4 1.84 4.22 17.35
N THR A 5 2.37 2.99 17.44
CA THR A 5 3.16 2.35 16.40
C THR A 5 2.37 2.19 15.09
N PHE A 6 1.08 1.84 15.18
CA PHE A 6 0.21 1.62 14.03
C PHE A 6 -0.76 2.78 13.78
N PHE A 7 -0.98 3.65 14.76
CA PHE A 7 -1.93 4.77 14.65
C PHE A 7 -1.25 6.12 14.89
N SER A 8 -1.69 7.13 14.15
CA SER A 8 -1.43 8.54 14.45
C SER A 8 -2.67 9.17 15.08
N GLU A 9 -2.49 9.91 16.17
CA GLU A 9 -3.57 10.67 16.80
C GLU A 9 -3.67 12.07 16.18
N THR A 10 -4.88 12.50 15.83
CA THR A 10 -5.15 13.87 15.39
C THR A 10 -5.45 14.75 16.61
N GLY A 11 -5.33 16.08 16.46
CA GLY A 11 -5.68 17.02 17.54
C GLY A 11 -7.14 16.95 18.01
N ALA A 12 -8.01 16.24 17.29
CA ALA A 12 -9.39 15.98 17.69
C ALA A 12 -9.58 14.63 18.43
N GLY A 13 -8.49 13.95 18.82
CA GLY A 13 -8.51 12.66 19.52
C GLY A 13 -8.82 11.45 18.62
N LYS A 14 -8.83 11.64 17.29
CA LYS A 14 -9.09 10.56 16.33
C LYS A 14 -7.81 9.80 16.02
N HIS A 15 -7.89 8.48 16.08
CA HIS A 15 -6.77 7.59 15.74
C HIS A 15 -6.90 7.15 14.28
N VAL A 16 -5.92 7.52 13.47
CA VAL A 16 -5.86 7.20 12.03
C VAL A 16 -4.77 6.16 11.80
N PRO A 17 -5.05 5.06 11.10
CA PRO A 17 -4.03 4.05 10.79
C PRO A 17 -2.88 4.61 9.94
N ARG A 18 -1.67 4.16 10.22
CA ARG A 18 -0.46 4.39 9.40
C ARG A 18 -0.42 3.35 8.27
N ALA A 19 -1.42 3.37 7.40
CA ALA A 19 -1.59 2.42 6.30
C ALA A 19 -1.75 3.16 4.97
N VAL A 20 -1.29 2.54 3.88
CA VAL A 20 -1.57 2.97 2.51
C VAL A 20 -2.16 1.77 1.78
N PHE A 21 -3.31 1.96 1.17
CA PHE A 21 -3.95 0.98 0.31
C PHE A 21 -3.76 1.42 -1.13
N VAL A 22 -3.27 0.51 -1.95
CA VAL A 22 -3.00 0.77 -3.36
C VAL A 22 -3.59 -0.36 -4.17
N ASP A 23 -4.36 0.01 -5.18
CA ASP A 23 -4.77 -0.90 -6.24
C ASP A 23 -4.74 -0.16 -7.59
N LEU A 24 -4.50 -0.88 -8.68
CA LEU A 24 -4.48 -0.28 -10.02
C LEU A 24 -5.91 -0.13 -10.58
N GLU A 25 -6.88 -0.80 -9.98
CA GLU A 25 -8.31 -0.58 -10.23
C GLU A 25 -9.05 -0.04 -8.99
N PRO A 26 -10.21 0.63 -9.17
CA PRO A 26 -10.90 1.27 -8.05
C PRO A 26 -11.78 0.33 -7.23
N ALA A 27 -12.19 -0.83 -7.75
CA ALA A 27 -13.28 -1.62 -7.20
C ALA A 27 -13.10 -2.00 -5.72
N VAL A 28 -11.93 -2.54 -5.36
CA VAL A 28 -11.63 -2.98 -3.99
C VAL A 28 -11.48 -1.78 -3.04
N ILE A 29 -10.82 -0.72 -3.49
CA ILE A 29 -10.58 0.50 -2.71
C ILE A 29 -11.89 1.25 -2.44
N ASP A 30 -12.80 1.30 -3.41
CA ASP A 30 -14.12 1.92 -3.24
C ASP A 30 -15.00 1.16 -2.24
N GLY A 31 -14.83 -0.16 -2.14
CA GLY A 31 -15.40 -0.96 -1.07
C GLY A 31 -14.95 -0.50 0.33
N VAL A 32 -13.66 -0.15 0.49
CA VAL A 32 -13.14 0.42 1.76
C VAL A 32 -13.70 1.82 2.01
N ARG A 33 -13.81 2.65 0.97
CA ARG A 33 -14.37 4.02 1.06
C ARG A 33 -15.85 4.05 1.43
N THR A 34 -16.60 2.98 1.14
CA THR A 34 -18.04 2.89 1.40
C THR A 34 -18.38 1.96 2.57
N GLY A 35 -17.42 1.16 3.02
CA GLY A 35 -17.60 0.18 4.09
C GLY A 35 -17.74 0.77 5.50
N ILE A 36 -17.84 -0.14 6.48
CA ILE A 36 -18.03 0.21 7.89
C ILE A 36 -16.91 1.09 8.47
N TYR A 37 -15.68 0.94 7.95
CA TYR A 37 -14.49 1.68 8.38
C TYR A 37 -14.17 2.86 7.46
N ARG A 38 -15.11 3.35 6.65
CA ARG A 38 -14.91 4.48 5.72
C ARG A 38 -14.35 5.75 6.37
N GLN A 39 -14.64 5.98 7.65
CA GLN A 39 -14.14 7.13 8.40
C GLN A 39 -12.81 6.85 9.12
N LEU A 40 -12.31 5.62 9.13
CA LEU A 40 -11.10 5.26 9.86
C LEU A 40 -9.84 5.73 9.12
N PHE A 41 -9.78 5.49 7.81
CA PHE A 41 -8.63 5.80 6.97
C PHE A 41 -8.67 7.22 6.45
N HIS A 42 -7.49 7.81 6.21
CA HIS A 42 -7.42 9.09 5.53
C HIS A 42 -7.67 8.88 4.03
N PRO A 43 -8.53 9.66 3.35
CA PRO A 43 -8.85 9.43 1.93
C PRO A 43 -7.61 9.41 1.01
N GLU A 44 -6.59 10.20 1.32
CA GLU A 44 -5.34 10.23 0.56
C GLU A 44 -4.46 8.97 0.72
N GLN A 45 -4.75 8.12 1.70
CA GLN A 45 -4.10 6.82 1.88
C GLN A 45 -4.74 5.73 1.01
N LEU A 46 -5.89 6.01 0.39
CA LEU A 46 -6.65 5.08 -0.44
C LEU A 46 -6.43 5.44 -1.92
N ILE A 47 -5.43 4.81 -2.53
CA ILE A 47 -4.96 5.13 -3.88
C ILE A 47 -5.49 4.08 -4.84
N SER A 48 -6.15 4.54 -5.89
CA SER A 48 -6.69 3.68 -6.95
C SER A 48 -6.25 4.18 -8.32
N GLY A 49 -5.82 3.28 -9.19
CA GLY A 49 -5.61 3.57 -10.61
C GLY A 49 -6.92 3.56 -11.41
N LYS A 50 -6.79 3.65 -12.73
CA LYS A 50 -7.92 3.60 -13.68
C LYS A 50 -7.98 2.28 -14.46
N GLU A 51 -6.88 1.55 -14.51
CA GLU A 51 -6.71 0.38 -15.35
C GLU A 51 -6.00 -0.71 -14.55
N ASP A 52 -6.47 -1.94 -14.64
CA ASP A 52 -5.93 -3.06 -13.88
C ASP A 52 -4.64 -3.63 -14.51
N ALA A 53 -3.95 -4.48 -13.74
CA ALA A 53 -2.83 -5.24 -14.27
C ALA A 53 -3.27 -6.49 -15.05
N ALA A 54 -4.56 -6.86 -15.04
CA ALA A 54 -5.10 -8.04 -15.72
C ALA A 54 -4.29 -9.33 -15.49
N ASN A 55 -3.91 -9.61 -14.24
CA ASN A 55 -3.05 -10.74 -13.84
C ASN A 55 -1.68 -10.80 -14.55
N ASN A 56 -1.20 -9.68 -15.09
CA ASN A 56 0.07 -9.59 -15.80
C ASN A 56 1.10 -8.80 -14.98
N TYR A 57 2.17 -9.49 -14.56
CA TYR A 57 3.31 -8.90 -13.87
C TYR A 57 3.90 -7.69 -14.62
N ALA A 58 4.09 -7.81 -15.93
CA ALA A 58 4.73 -6.77 -16.72
C ALA A 58 3.89 -5.49 -16.75
N ARG A 59 2.55 -5.60 -16.69
CA ARG A 59 1.68 -4.44 -16.57
C ARG A 59 1.83 -3.75 -15.22
N GLY A 60 1.81 -4.55 -14.15
CA GLY A 60 2.00 -4.05 -12.79
C GLY A 60 3.37 -3.42 -12.56
N HIS A 61 4.43 -3.91 -13.20
CA HIS A 61 5.80 -3.46 -12.97
C HIS A 61 6.28 -2.40 -13.97
N TYR A 62 6.04 -2.60 -15.27
CA TYR A 62 6.68 -1.80 -16.33
C TYR A 62 5.80 -0.74 -16.97
N THR A 63 4.47 -0.92 -16.99
CA THR A 63 3.56 0.00 -17.67
C THR A 63 2.63 0.71 -16.69
N VAL A 64 1.47 0.13 -16.37
CA VAL A 64 0.42 0.74 -15.54
C VAL A 64 0.97 1.14 -14.17
N GLY A 65 1.74 0.27 -13.52
CA GLY A 65 2.30 0.58 -12.21
C GLY A 65 3.29 1.75 -12.20
N LYS A 66 4.00 2.01 -13.31
CA LYS A 66 4.89 3.17 -13.40
C LYS A 66 4.15 4.50 -13.40
N GLU A 67 2.89 4.52 -13.82
CA GLU A 67 2.10 5.75 -13.83
C GLU A 67 1.69 6.19 -12.42
N ILE A 68 1.59 5.24 -11.47
CA ILE A 68 1.08 5.50 -10.12
C ILE A 68 2.16 5.45 -9.03
N ILE A 69 3.35 4.89 -9.31
CA ILE A 69 4.39 4.67 -8.30
C ILE A 69 4.82 5.97 -7.60
N ASP A 70 4.98 7.07 -8.35
CA ASP A 70 5.42 8.34 -7.78
C ASP A 70 4.37 8.93 -6.80
N LEU A 71 3.08 8.78 -7.14
CA LEU A 71 1.99 9.15 -6.24
C LEU A 71 2.03 8.33 -4.95
N VAL A 72 2.22 7.02 -5.07
CA VAL A 72 2.29 6.10 -3.92
C VAL A 72 3.48 6.42 -3.02
N LEU A 73 4.66 6.64 -3.60
CA LEU A 73 5.87 7.01 -2.86
C LEU A 73 5.68 8.34 -2.12
N GLU A 74 5.04 9.34 -2.74
CA GLU A 74 4.75 10.60 -2.07
C GLU A 74 3.79 10.42 -0.88
N ARG A 75 2.78 9.54 -0.99
CA ARG A 75 1.89 9.24 0.15
C ARG A 75 2.61 8.48 1.26
N ILE A 76 3.49 7.56 0.92
CA ILE A 76 4.35 6.87 1.90
C ILE A 76 5.24 7.89 2.60
N ARG A 77 5.90 8.79 1.85
CA ARG A 77 6.78 9.83 2.39
C ARG A 77 6.07 10.68 3.44
N LYS A 78 4.88 11.19 3.11
CA LYS A 78 4.06 11.97 4.07
C LYS A 78 3.79 11.22 5.38
N LEU A 79 3.54 9.92 5.34
CA LEU A 79 3.35 9.12 6.55
C LEU A 79 4.66 8.87 7.30
N THR A 80 5.76 8.65 6.59
CA THR A 80 7.06 8.45 7.22
C THR A 80 7.57 9.72 7.89
N ASP A 81 7.30 10.90 7.33
CA ASP A 81 7.69 12.20 7.91
C ASP A 81 6.97 12.49 9.23
N GLN A 82 5.76 11.95 9.40
CA GLN A 82 4.98 12.01 10.63
C GLN A 82 5.45 11.00 11.70
N CYS A 83 6.48 10.19 11.40
CA CYS A 83 7.02 9.21 12.33
C CYS A 83 8.34 9.73 12.94
N THR A 84 8.43 9.79 14.26
CA THR A 84 9.68 10.15 14.96
C THR A 84 10.75 9.06 14.87
N GLY A 85 10.35 7.81 14.61
CA GLY A 85 11.25 6.65 14.57
C GLY A 85 10.70 5.51 13.73
N LEU A 86 10.61 5.70 12.41
CA LEU A 86 10.18 4.62 11.49
C LEU A 86 11.11 3.41 11.61
N GLN A 87 10.55 2.26 11.95
CA GLN A 87 11.28 0.98 12.02
C GLN A 87 11.36 0.29 10.65
N GLY A 88 10.24 0.29 9.90
CA GLY A 88 10.13 -0.43 8.66
C GLY A 88 8.73 -0.41 8.06
N PHE A 89 8.53 -1.26 7.06
CA PHE A 89 7.29 -1.42 6.32
C PHE A 89 6.78 -2.85 6.45
N LEU A 90 5.46 -3.00 6.59
CA LEU A 90 4.76 -4.27 6.45
C LEU A 90 4.00 -4.22 5.13
N ILE A 91 4.28 -5.15 4.22
CA ILE A 91 3.78 -5.14 2.85
C ILE A 91 2.92 -6.37 2.64
N PHE A 92 1.65 -6.16 2.33
CA PHE A 92 0.68 -7.21 2.09
C PHE A 92 0.36 -7.26 0.60
N HIS A 93 0.57 -8.42 -0.01
CA HIS A 93 0.34 -8.58 -1.44
C HIS A 93 0.09 -10.05 -1.82
N SER A 94 -0.38 -10.29 -3.04
CA SER A 94 -0.53 -11.65 -3.59
C SER A 94 0.56 -11.94 -4.61
N PHE A 95 0.98 -13.20 -4.71
CA PHE A 95 1.88 -13.64 -5.79
C PHE A 95 1.15 -13.84 -7.12
N GLY A 96 -0.12 -14.24 -7.09
CA GLY A 96 -0.88 -14.59 -8.30
C GLY A 96 -1.42 -13.40 -9.10
N GLY A 97 -1.60 -12.23 -8.47
CA GLY A 97 -2.17 -11.05 -9.13
C GLY A 97 -1.12 -10.19 -9.84
N GLY A 98 -1.50 -9.48 -10.89
CA GLY A 98 -0.60 -8.59 -11.63
C GLY A 98 -0.15 -7.36 -10.82
N THR A 99 -1.07 -6.76 -10.07
CA THR A 99 -0.77 -5.66 -9.13
C THR A 99 0.04 -6.19 -7.95
N GLY A 100 -0.46 -7.24 -7.30
CA GLY A 100 0.17 -7.84 -6.12
C GLY A 100 1.60 -8.32 -6.37
N SER A 101 1.91 -8.85 -7.55
CA SER A 101 3.27 -9.23 -7.93
C SER A 101 4.05 -8.04 -8.49
N GLY A 102 3.65 -7.53 -9.66
CA GLY A 102 4.41 -6.55 -10.44
C GLY A 102 4.57 -5.21 -9.76
N PHE A 103 3.47 -4.63 -9.27
CA PHE A 103 3.54 -3.32 -8.61
C PHE A 103 4.28 -3.40 -7.28
N THR A 104 4.09 -4.47 -6.50
CA THR A 104 4.83 -4.68 -5.25
C THR A 104 6.33 -4.79 -5.48
N SER A 105 6.77 -5.54 -6.51
CA SER A 105 8.19 -5.61 -6.86
C SER A 105 8.76 -4.24 -7.21
N LEU A 106 8.04 -3.45 -8.01
CA LEU A 106 8.43 -2.08 -8.35
C LEU A 106 8.52 -1.19 -7.09
N LEU A 107 7.53 -1.30 -6.20
CA LEU A 107 7.50 -0.54 -4.94
C LEU A 107 8.68 -0.91 -4.03
N MET A 108 9.01 -2.20 -3.93
CA MET A 108 10.12 -2.70 -3.12
C MET A 108 11.48 -2.21 -3.60
N GLU A 109 11.69 -2.12 -4.91
CA GLU A 109 12.90 -1.51 -5.49
C GLU A 109 13.03 -0.05 -5.04
N ARG A 110 11.95 0.73 -5.16
CA ARG A 110 11.95 2.15 -4.79
C ARG A 110 12.12 2.37 -3.29
N LEU A 111 11.43 1.59 -2.45
CA LEU A 111 11.58 1.65 -1.00
C LEU A 111 12.99 1.24 -0.55
N SER A 112 13.67 0.37 -1.29
CA SER A 112 15.05 0.00 -0.99
C SER A 112 16.05 1.10 -1.32
N VAL A 113 15.75 1.93 -2.34
CA VAL A 113 16.53 3.13 -2.66
C VAL A 113 16.32 4.22 -1.60
N ASP A 114 15.06 4.57 -1.31
CA ASP A 114 14.74 5.70 -0.44
C ASP A 114 14.92 5.38 1.06
N TYR A 115 14.65 4.13 1.46
CA TYR A 115 14.63 3.66 2.85
C TYR A 115 15.50 2.42 3.05
N GLY A 116 16.69 2.38 2.45
CA GLY A 116 17.57 1.19 2.45
C GLY A 116 17.89 0.61 3.83
N LYS A 117 17.99 1.44 4.87
CA LYS A 117 18.28 1.00 6.25
C LYS A 117 17.05 0.51 7.03
N LYS A 118 15.84 0.61 6.47
CA LYS A 118 14.59 0.26 7.13
C LYS A 118 14.17 -1.16 6.78
N SER A 119 13.65 -1.89 7.77
CA SER A 119 13.17 -3.26 7.57
C SER A 119 11.95 -3.28 6.65
N LYS A 120 11.83 -4.34 5.84
CA LYS A 120 10.70 -4.57 4.94
C LYS A 120 10.26 -6.00 5.15
N LEU A 121 9.06 -6.19 5.71
CA LEU A 121 8.49 -7.51 5.96
C LEU A 121 7.31 -7.73 5.02
N GLU A 122 7.30 -8.87 4.33
CA GLU A 122 6.28 -9.21 3.35
C GLU A 122 5.34 -10.28 3.90
N PHE A 123 4.04 -10.04 3.74
CA PHE A 123 2.97 -11.00 3.95
C PHE A 123 2.38 -11.34 2.59
N ALA A 124 3.00 -12.32 1.94
CA ALA A 124 2.67 -12.71 0.59
C ALA A 124 1.64 -13.85 0.58
N ILE A 125 0.53 -13.66 -0.12
CA ILE A 125 -0.49 -14.69 -0.31
C ILE A 125 -0.06 -15.61 -1.47
N TYR A 126 0.26 -16.85 -1.13
CA TYR A 126 0.64 -17.88 -2.09
C TYR A 126 -0.59 -18.45 -2.80
N PRO A 127 -0.57 -18.61 -4.13
CA PRO A 127 -1.71 -19.12 -4.89
C PRO A 127 -1.97 -20.60 -4.55
N ALA A 128 -3.25 -20.98 -4.45
CA ALA A 128 -3.66 -22.35 -4.27
C ALA A 128 -4.34 -22.87 -5.54
N PRO A 129 -3.88 -23.97 -6.16
CA PRO A 129 -4.38 -24.44 -7.46
C PRO A 129 -5.86 -24.88 -7.45
N GLN A 130 -6.47 -25.03 -6.28
CA GLN A 130 -7.86 -25.45 -6.11
C GLN A 130 -8.81 -24.30 -5.70
N VAL A 131 -8.27 -23.12 -5.42
CA VAL A 131 -9.02 -21.93 -4.99
C VAL A 131 -8.39 -20.73 -5.69
N SER A 132 -8.72 -20.54 -6.96
CA SER A 132 -8.30 -19.38 -7.78
C SER A 132 -9.39 -19.05 -8.77
#